data_AF-A0A413Z636-F1
#
_entry.id   AF-A0A413Z636-F1
#
_cell.length_a   1.000
_cell.length_b   1.000
_cell.length_c   1.000
_cell.angle_alpha   90.00
_cell.angle_beta   90.00
_cell.angle_gamma   90.00
#
_symmetry.space_group_name_H-M   'P 1'
#
loop_
_entity.id
_entity.type
_entity.pdbx_description
1 polymer ?
#
loop_
_entity_poly.entity_id
_entity_poly.type
_entity_poly.pdbx_seq_one_letter_code
_entity_poly.pdbx_strand_id
1 'polypeptide(L)'
;MDEYTTLEQVKIRLKQFHIETVTDEDGVTSDVVVFDQKEDNPYIEQLIKQARNEVVSKRNYPKSYTDEKISEDLKQFEDVIVNLSVYDHSQAGEAYMASYSENGVSRSWKDRESLFVGVFPFVKSL
;
A
#
# COMPACT_ATOMS: atom_id res chain seq x y z
N MET A 1 4.81 20.63 2.13
CA MET A 1 5.44 19.31 1.94
C MET A 1 4.45 18.55 1.10
N ASP A 2 4.81 18.23 -0.14
CA ASP A 2 3.93 17.42 -0.99
C ASP A 2 3.71 16.07 -0.31
N GLU A 3 2.48 15.57 -0.37
CA GLU A 3 2.11 14.29 0.22
C GLU A 3 2.75 13.16 -0.60
N TYR A 4 3.37 12.18 0.08
CA TYR A 4 3.94 11.02 -0.60
C TYR A 4 2.85 10.26 -1.36
N THR A 5 3.16 9.83 -2.58
CA THR A 5 2.29 8.94 -3.34
C THR A 5 2.07 7.61 -2.61
N THR A 6 0.99 6.88 -2.93
CA THR A 6 0.73 5.55 -2.32
C THR A 6 1.93 4.60 -2.51
N LEU A 7 2.61 4.64 -3.67
CA LEU A 7 3.82 3.85 -3.92
C LEU A 7 4.93 4.22 -2.93
N GLU A 8 5.23 5.51 -2.80
CA GLU A 8 6.26 6.01 -1.88
C GLU A 8 5.93 5.69 -0.43
N GLN A 9 4.66 5.81 -0.01
CA GLN A 9 4.22 5.40 1.33
C GLN A 9 4.48 3.90 1.59
N VAL A 10 4.19 3.04 0.62
CA VAL A 10 4.51 1.60 0.72
C VAL A 10 6.02 1.40 0.80
N LYS A 11 6.83 2.09 0.00
CA LYS A 11 8.30 2.00 0.04
C LYS A 11 8.88 2.47 1.37
N ILE A 12 8.33 3.53 1.98
CA ILE A 12 8.70 3.98 3.33
C ILE A 12 8.43 2.87 4.35
N ARG A 13 7.28 2.19 4.25
CA ARG A 13 6.90 1.07 5.14
C ARG A 13 7.79 -0.15 4.95
N LEU A 14 8.22 -0.42 3.72
CA LEU A 14 9.15 -1.49 3.37
C LEU A 14 10.62 -1.12 3.62
N LYS A 15 10.91 0.11 4.08
CA LYS A 15 12.27 0.63 4.29
C LYS A 15 13.12 0.65 3.01
N GLN A 16 12.49 0.86 1.86
CA GLN A 16 13.13 1.00 0.55
C GLN A 16 13.48 2.46 0.25
N PHE A 17 14.24 3.09 1.14
CA PHE A 17 14.72 4.47 0.95
C PHE A 17 15.98 4.74 1.77
N HIS A 18 16.71 5.77 1.37
CA HIS A 18 17.76 6.42 2.14
C HIS A 18 17.64 7.94 2.05
N ILE A 19 18.48 8.63 2.81
CA ILE A 19 18.58 10.10 2.81
C ILE A 19 19.89 10.48 2.13
N GLU A 20 19.81 11.33 1.11
CA GLU A 20 20.97 11.97 0.50
C GLU A 20 21.02 13.45 0.89
N THR A 21 22.19 13.92 1.33
CA THR A 21 22.44 15.35 1.55
C THR A 21 22.88 15.97 0.23
N VAL A 22 22.04 16.82 -0.36
CA VAL A 22 22.35 17.58 -1.58
C VAL A 22 22.81 18.98 -1.22
N THR A 23 23.77 19.52 -1.97
CA THR A 23 24.24 20.91 -1.84
C THR A 23 23.82 21.67 -3.08
N ASP A 24 23.13 22.80 -2.92
CA ASP A 24 22.76 23.67 -4.03
C ASP A 24 23.92 24.54 -4.53
N GLU A 25 23.68 25.34 -5.58
CA GLU A 25 24.68 26.22 -6.18
C GLU A 25 25.16 27.32 -5.22
N ASP A 26 24.37 27.65 -4.19
CA ASP A 26 24.66 28.64 -3.16
C ASP A 26 25.38 28.03 -1.93
N GLY A 27 25.67 26.72 -1.95
CA GLY A 27 26.35 26.01 -0.88
C GLY A 27 25.43 25.61 0.30
N VAL A 28 24.12 25.73 0.16
CA VAL A 28 23.14 25.30 1.15
C VAL A 28 22.92 23.80 1.03
N THR A 29 23.03 23.09 2.14
CA THR A 29 22.77 21.64 2.20
C THR A 29 21.32 21.35 2.59
N SER A 30 20.72 20.35 1.97
CA SER A 30 19.40 19.82 2.34
C SER A 30 19.35 18.30 2.24
N ASP A 31 18.57 17.68 3.11
CA ASP A 31 18.38 16.23 3.12
C ASP A 31 17.16 15.85 2.29
N VAL A 32 17.36 14.97 1.31
CA VAL A 32 16.32 14.51 0.37
C VAL A 32 16.13 13.00 0.50
N VAL A 33 14.88 12.56 0.50
CA VAL A 33 14.53 11.14 0.48
C VAL A 33 14.74 10.59 -0.93
N VAL A 34 15.53 9.53 -1.04
CA VAL A 34 15.76 8.80 -2.29
C VAL A 34 15.22 7.38 -2.14
N PHE A 35 14.34 6.99 -3.06
CA PHE A 35 13.69 5.68 -3.03
C PHE A 35 14.52 4.60 -3.74
N ASP A 36 14.80 3.51 -3.02
CA ASP A 36 15.63 2.38 -3.45
C ASP A 36 14.83 1.28 -4.14
N GLN A 37 15.49 0.23 -4.64
CA GLN A 37 14.83 -0.98 -5.20
C GLN A 37 13.80 -0.63 -6.30
N LYS A 38 14.21 0.15 -7.30
CA LYS A 38 13.31 0.65 -8.36
C LYS A 38 12.69 -0.48 -9.19
N GLU A 39 13.40 -1.59 -9.30
CA GLU A 39 12.97 -2.80 -9.99
C GLU A 39 11.77 -3.47 -9.30
N ASP A 40 11.55 -3.20 -8.02
CA ASP A 40 10.41 -3.70 -7.25
C ASP A 40 9.15 -2.83 -7.41
N ASN A 41 9.29 -1.62 -7.96
CA ASN A 41 8.16 -0.71 -8.16
C ASN A 41 7.01 -1.33 -8.97
N PRO A 42 7.24 -2.01 -10.12
CA PRO A 42 6.14 -2.59 -10.90
C PRO A 42 5.36 -3.65 -10.11
N TYR A 43 6.04 -4.37 -9.22
CA TYR A 43 5.39 -5.35 -8.35
C TYR A 43 4.54 -4.65 -7.29
N ILE A 44 5.11 -3.65 -6.58
CA ILE A 44 4.37 -2.88 -5.58
C ILE A 44 3.16 -2.16 -6.20
N GLU A 45 3.29 -1.56 -7.38
CA GLU A 45 2.18 -0.93 -8.10
C GLU A 45 1.06 -1.93 -8.43
N GLN A 46 1.42 -3.15 -8.83
CA GLN A 46 0.44 -4.21 -9.07
C GLN A 46 -0.29 -4.60 -7.77
N LEU A 47 0.40 -4.67 -6.63
CA LEU A 47 -0.22 -4.91 -5.31
C LEU A 47 -1.15 -3.76 -4.89
N ILE A 48 -0.74 -2.51 -5.11
CA ILE A 48 -1.58 -1.33 -4.84
C ILE A 48 -2.85 -1.37 -5.70
N LYS A 49 -2.73 -1.72 -6.97
CA LYS A 49 -3.88 -1.87 -7.87
C LYS A 49 -4.83 -2.96 -7.41
N GLN A 50 -4.31 -4.10 -6.96
CA GLN A 50 -5.12 -5.20 -6.43
C GLN A 50 -5.85 -4.78 -5.14
N ALA A 51 -5.13 -4.19 -4.19
CA ALA A 51 -5.71 -3.68 -2.95
C ALA A 51 -6.82 -2.64 -3.22
N ARG A 52 -6.61 -1.70 -4.15
CA ARG A 52 -7.64 -0.74 -4.58
C ARG A 52 -8.89 -1.43 -5.12
N ASN A 53 -8.73 -2.40 -6.02
CA ASN A 53 -9.87 -3.15 -6.58
C ASN A 53 -10.65 -3.92 -5.51
N GLU A 54 -9.96 -4.48 -4.53
CA GLU A 54 -10.60 -5.18 -3.42
C GLU A 54 -11.37 -4.24 -2.49
N VAL A 55 -10.81 -3.08 -2.16
CA VAL A 55 -11.54 -2.03 -1.43
C VAL A 55 -12.79 -1.61 -2.19
N VAL A 56 -12.68 -1.38 -3.51
CA VAL A 56 -13.84 -1.07 -4.37
C VAL A 56 -14.91 -2.15 -4.30
N SER A 57 -14.50 -3.42 -4.40
CA SER A 57 -15.40 -4.57 -4.33
C SER A 57 -16.14 -4.62 -2.98
N LYS A 58 -15.41 -4.43 -1.87
CA LYS A 58 -15.99 -4.44 -0.52
C LYS A 58 -16.87 -3.24 -0.23
N ARG A 59 -16.53 -2.06 -0.76
CA ARG A 59 -17.40 -0.88 -0.71
C ARG A 59 -18.71 -1.13 -1.45
N ASN A 60 -18.73 -2.01 -2.46
CA ASN A 60 -19.95 -2.39 -3.19
C ASN A 60 -20.72 -1.15 -3.68
N TYR A 61 -20.01 -0.25 -4.36
CA TYR A 61 -20.54 1.04 -4.80
C TYR A 61 -21.84 0.86 -5.62
N PRO A 62 -22.84 1.75 -5.43
CA PRO A 62 -24.01 1.79 -6.30
C PRO A 62 -23.63 2.05 -7.75
N LYS A 63 -24.40 1.50 -8.70
CA LYS A 63 -24.18 1.71 -10.14
C LYS A 63 -24.23 3.20 -10.57
N SER A 64 -24.79 4.06 -9.73
CA SER A 64 -24.87 5.50 -9.97
C SER A 64 -23.60 6.27 -9.59
N TYR A 65 -22.62 5.63 -8.95
CA TYR A 65 -21.33 6.25 -8.68
C TYR A 65 -20.51 6.34 -9.97
N THR A 66 -19.94 7.52 -10.20
CA THR A 66 -18.98 7.73 -11.28
C THR A 66 -17.57 7.37 -10.82
N ASP A 67 -16.65 7.17 -11.76
CA ASP A 67 -15.26 6.86 -11.45
C ASP A 67 -14.60 7.97 -10.61
N GLU A 68 -14.97 9.24 -10.82
CA GLU A 68 -14.47 10.36 -10.01
C GLU A 68 -14.93 10.25 -8.56
N LYS A 69 -16.21 9.92 -8.32
CA LYS A 69 -16.75 9.74 -6.97
C LYS A 69 -16.12 8.55 -6.25
N ILE A 70 -15.87 7.47 -6.98
CA ILE A 70 -15.17 6.30 -6.44
C ILE A 70 -13.74 6.70 -6.07
N SER A 71 -13.03 7.40 -6.96
CA SER A 71 -11.65 7.86 -6.72
C SER A 71 -11.56 8.81 -5.52
N GLU A 72 -12.54 9.69 -5.35
CA GLU A 72 -12.62 10.61 -4.20
C GLU A 72 -12.87 9.86 -2.88
N ASP A 73 -13.82 8.92 -2.84
CA ASP A 73 -14.08 8.08 -1.65
C ASP A 73 -12.86 7.19 -1.33
N LEU A 74 -12.16 6.68 -2.35
CA LEU A 74 -10.96 5.84 -2.18
C LEU A 74 -9.81 6.53 -1.46
N LYS A 75 -9.73 7.87 -1.50
CA LYS A 75 -8.72 8.62 -0.72
C LYS A 75 -8.85 8.38 0.78
N GLN A 76 -10.07 8.12 1.27
CA GLN A 76 -10.31 7.81 2.69
C GLN A 76 -9.77 6.43 3.11
N PHE A 77 -9.44 5.58 2.14
CA PHE A 77 -8.95 4.21 2.35
C PHE A 77 -7.49 4.04 1.95
N GLU A 78 -6.74 5.13 1.76
CA GLU A 78 -5.33 5.05 1.36
C GLU A 78 -4.50 4.25 2.39
N ASP A 79 -4.68 4.49 3.69
CA ASP A 79 -4.01 3.71 4.74
C ASP A 79 -4.33 2.20 4.65
N VAL A 80 -5.56 1.85 4.32
CA VAL A 80 -5.97 0.44 4.14
C VAL A 80 -5.27 -0.16 2.92
N ILE A 81 -5.22 0.58 1.82
CA ILE A 81 -4.52 0.16 0.59
C ILE A 81 -3.03 -0.04 0.87
N VAL A 82 -2.37 0.92 1.53
CA VAL A 82 -0.96 0.81 1.93
C VAL A 82 -0.72 -0.41 2.82
N ASN A 83 -1.58 -0.64 3.81
CA ASN A 83 -1.46 -1.79 4.71
C ASN A 83 -1.60 -3.13 3.97
N LEU A 84 -2.56 -3.24 3.05
CA LEU A 84 -2.75 -4.43 2.21
C LEU A 84 -1.54 -4.66 1.31
N SER A 85 -1.03 -3.62 0.63
CA SER A 85 0.13 -3.75 -0.26
C SER A 85 1.39 -4.15 0.49
N VAL A 86 1.64 -3.58 1.68
CA VAL A 86 2.78 -3.99 2.54
C VAL A 86 2.63 -5.43 3.00
N TYR A 87 1.42 -5.83 3.40
CA TYR A 87 1.15 -7.21 3.83
C TYR A 87 1.37 -8.21 2.69
N ASP A 88 0.81 -7.94 1.51
CA ASP A 88 0.93 -8.82 0.35
C ASP A 88 2.37 -8.91 -0.17
N HIS A 89 3.13 -7.81 -0.10
CA HIS A 89 4.56 -7.82 -0.41
C HIS A 89 5.34 -8.70 0.57
N SER A 90 5.03 -8.63 1.87
CA SER A 90 5.67 -9.45 2.91
C SER A 90 5.41 -10.96 2.81
N GLN A 91 4.42 -11.35 2.01
CA GLN A 91 4.02 -12.74 1.72
C GLN A 91 4.68 -13.29 0.45
N ALA A 92 5.45 -12.48 -0.29
CA ALA A 92 6.10 -12.90 -1.53
C ALA A 92 7.06 -14.08 -1.27
N GLY A 93 6.76 -15.23 -1.86
CA GLY A 93 7.48 -16.50 -1.67
C GLY A 93 6.74 -17.54 -0.82
N GLU A 94 5.75 -17.13 -0.03
CA GLU A 94 5.01 -17.97 0.92
C GLU A 94 3.50 -17.93 0.63
N ALA A 95 3.15 -17.84 -0.64
CA ALA A 95 1.79 -17.53 -1.09
C ALA A 95 0.74 -18.41 -0.42
N TYR A 96 -0.26 -17.75 0.19
CA TYR A 96 -1.40 -18.38 0.87
C TYR A 96 -1.05 -19.16 2.15
N MET A 97 0.18 -19.06 2.67
CA MET A 97 0.55 -19.68 3.94
C MET A 97 0.13 -18.80 5.13
N ALA A 98 -0.50 -19.43 6.12
CA ALA A 98 -0.81 -18.78 7.40
C ALA A 98 0.43 -18.73 8.33
N SER A 99 1.39 -19.63 8.10
CA SER A 99 2.63 -19.71 8.86
C SER A 99 3.71 -20.42 8.04
N TYR A 100 4.97 -20.02 8.24
CA TYR A 100 6.15 -20.63 7.66
C TYR A 100 7.17 -20.92 8.75
N SER A 101 7.83 -22.08 8.68
CA SER A 101 8.85 -22.48 9.65
C SER A 101 9.99 -23.23 8.95
N GLU A 102 11.18 -22.64 8.92
CA GLU A 102 12.37 -23.26 8.36
C GLU A 102 13.63 -22.80 9.11
N ASN A 103 14.55 -23.74 9.38
CA ASN A 103 15.89 -23.45 9.94
C ASN A 103 15.92 -22.48 11.14
N GLY A 104 14.96 -22.59 12.06
CA GLY A 104 14.87 -21.75 13.27
C GLY A 104 14.18 -20.40 13.07
N VAL A 105 13.77 -20.07 11.84
CA VAL A 105 12.90 -18.94 11.55
C VAL A 105 11.45 -19.43 11.56
N SER A 106 10.61 -18.83 12.42
CA SER A 106 9.17 -19.07 12.44
C SER A 106 8.44 -17.75 12.19
N ARG A 107 7.55 -17.76 11.21
CA ARG A 107 6.70 -16.62 10.83
C ARG A 107 5.24 -17.07 10.88
N SER A 108 4.39 -16.19 11.40
CA SER A 108 2.95 -16.31 11.31
C SER A 108 2.40 -14.98 10.84
N TRP A 109 1.36 -15.02 10.01
CA TRP A 109 0.75 -13.82 9.49
C TRP A 109 -0.63 -13.63 10.08
N LYS A 110 -0.98 -12.36 10.28
CA LYS A 110 -2.34 -11.97 10.66
C LYS A 110 -3.29 -12.36 9.53
N ASP A 111 -4.52 -12.70 9.87
CA ASP A 111 -5.59 -12.83 8.88
C ASP A 111 -5.68 -11.56 8.01
N ARG A 112 -5.51 -11.72 6.70
CA ARG A 112 -5.48 -10.63 5.73
C ARG A 112 -6.80 -9.86 5.73
N GLU A 113 -7.93 -10.55 5.92
CA GLU A 113 -9.26 -9.92 5.93
C GLU A 113 -9.40 -8.89 7.05
N SER A 114 -8.70 -9.09 8.17
CA SER A 114 -8.66 -8.14 9.28
C SER A 114 -8.01 -6.78 8.95
N LEU A 115 -7.38 -6.65 7.78
CA LEU A 115 -6.80 -5.38 7.30
C LEU A 115 -7.83 -4.45 6.66
N PHE A 116 -9.02 -4.96 6.29
CA PHE A 116 -10.11 -4.15 5.75
C PHE A 116 -10.92 -3.42 6.83
N VAL A 117 -10.35 -3.24 8.02
CA VAL A 117 -10.97 -2.49 9.11
C VAL A 117 -11.36 -1.08 8.63
N GLY A 118 -12.61 -0.69 8.90
CA GLY A 118 -13.14 0.60 8.46
C GLY A 118 -13.68 0.65 7.02
N VAL A 119 -13.49 -0.41 6.22
CA VAL A 119 -14.09 -0.51 4.88
C VAL A 119 -15.49 -1.11 5.01
N PHE A 120 -16.51 -0.26 4.93
CA PHE A 120 -17.91 -0.70 5.05
C PHE A 120 -18.60 -0.79 3.68
N PRO A 121 -19.46 -1.77 3.40
CA PRO A 121 -20.22 -1.78 2.15
C PRO A 121 -21.31 -0.70 2.15
N PHE A 122 -21.60 -0.13 0.98
CA PHE A 122 -22.87 0.54 0.76
C PHE A 122 -23.99 -0.51 0.77
N VAL A 123 -24.99 -0.30 1.61
CA VAL A 123 -26.17 -1.16 1.68
C VAL A 123 -27.01 -0.92 0.43
N LYS A 124 -27.30 -1.98 -0.32
CA LYS A 124 -28.33 -1.93 -1.36
C LYS A 124 -29.68 -1.89 -0.64
N SER A 125 -30.42 -0.79 -0.76
CA SER A 125 -31.85 -0.84 -0.43
C SER A 125 -32.49 -1.85 -1.36
N LEU A 126 -33.07 -2.90 -0.78
CA LEU A 126 -33.87 -3.91 -1.48
C LEU A 126 -35.13 -3.29 -2.08
#